data_AF-A0A0A6ZQZ9-F1
#
_entry.id   AF-A0A0A6ZQZ9-F1
#
_cell.length_a   1.000
_cell.length_b   1.000
_cell.length_c   1.000
_cell.angle_alpha   90.00
_cell.angle_beta   90.00
_cell.angle_gamma   90.00
#
_symmetry.space_group_name_H-M   'P 1'
#
loop_
_entity.id
_entity.type
_entity.pdbx_description
1 polymer ?
#
loop_
_entity_poly.entity_id
_entity_poly.type
_entity_poly.pdbx_seq_one_letter_code
_entity_poly.pdbx_strand_id
1 'polypeptide(L)' 'MAFNGAGVRDTARTLKIGINTVIRTLKNSTPTPKRITSSPVAHAVMWRLSANLMSNGPATLALVRV' A
#
# COMPACT_ATOMS: atom_id res chain seq x y z
N MET A 1 -10.74 -11.66 -17.53
CA MET A 1 -12.00 -12.41 -17.35
C MET A 1 -13.04 -11.46 -16.78
N ALA A 2 -14.24 -11.43 -17.36
CA ALA A 2 -15.24 -10.44 -17.01
C ALA A 2 -15.95 -10.78 -15.70
N PHE A 3 -15.84 -9.91 -14.70
CA PHE A 3 -16.62 -9.94 -13.45
C PHE A 3 -18.04 -9.38 -13.68
N ASN A 4 -18.69 -9.80 -14.77
CA ASN A 4 -19.96 -9.22 -15.24
C ASN A 4 -21.15 -9.95 -14.61
N GLY A 5 -21.46 -9.69 -13.34
CA GLY A 5 -22.76 -10.02 -12.69
C GLY A 5 -23.14 -11.50 -12.53
N ALA A 6 -22.80 -12.37 -13.48
CA ALA A 6 -22.94 -13.81 -13.48
C ALA A 6 -22.19 -14.38 -12.27
N GLY A 7 -20.86 -14.21 -12.22
CA GLY A 7 -20.00 -14.78 -11.16
C GLY A 7 -20.50 -14.57 -9.72
N VAL A 8 -21.04 -13.38 -9.43
CA VAL A 8 -21.59 -13.04 -8.11
C VAL A 8 -22.91 -13.75 -7.84
N ARG A 9 -23.81 -13.82 -8.84
CA ARG A 9 -25.09 -14.53 -8.74
C ARG A 9 -24.91 -16.05 -8.69
N ASP A 10 -23.95 -16.60 -9.44
CA ASP A 10 -23.62 -18.02 -9.42
C ASP A 10 -23.10 -18.42 -8.03
N THR A 11 -22.19 -17.61 -7.48
CA THR A 11 -21.64 -17.82 -6.13
C THR A 11 -22.72 -17.72 -5.06
N ALA A 12 -23.66 -16.77 -5.18
CA ALA A 12 -24.81 -16.67 -4.29
C ALA A 12 -25.69 -17.93 -4.34
N ARG A 13 -25.92 -18.49 -5.54
CA ARG A 13 -26.68 -19.72 -5.74
C ARG A 13 -25.97 -20.95 -5.17
N THR A 14 -24.67 -21.08 -5.44
CA THR A 14 -23.84 -22.20 -4.97
C THR A 14 -23.73 -22.23 -3.45
N LEU A 15 -23.54 -21.06 -2.84
CA LEU A 15 -23.36 -20.92 -1.39
C LEU A 15 -24.68 -20.76 -0.63
N LYS A 16 -25.81 -20.60 -1.33
CA LYS A 16 -27.15 -20.32 -0.74
C LYS A 16 -27.16 -19.10 0.20
N ILE A 17 -26.40 -18.06 -0.16
CA ILE A 17 -26.33 -16.80 0.61
C ILE A 17 -26.79 -15.61 -0.24
N GLY A 18 -27.26 -14.55 0.43
CA GLY A 18 -27.72 -13.34 -0.25
C GLY A 18 -26.61 -12.65 -1.06
N ILE A 19 -26.98 -12.07 -2.20
CA ILE A 19 -26.04 -11.36 -3.11
C ILE A 19 -25.25 -10.25 -2.40
N ASN A 20 -25.87 -9.57 -1.42
CA ASN A 20 -25.22 -8.55 -0.59
C ASN A 20 -24.06 -9.12 0.23
N THR A 21 -24.15 -10.37 0.68
CA THR A 21 -23.05 -11.03 1.39
C THR A 21 -21.91 -11.35 0.43
N VAL A 22 -22.22 -11.89 -0.75
CA VAL A 22 -21.21 -12.17 -1.79
C VAL A 22 -20.48 -10.89 -2.21
N ILE A 23 -21.18 -9.79 -2.44
CA ILE A 23 -20.55 -8.51 -2.82
C ILE A 23 -19.65 -7.99 -1.70
N ARG A 24 -20.11 -8.04 -0.44
CA ARG A 24 -19.32 -7.58 0.71
C ARG A 24 -18.06 -8.41 0.91
N THR A 25 -18.16 -9.73 0.81
CA THR A 25 -17.00 -10.61 0.96
C THR A 25 -16.01 -10.40 -0.17
N LEU A 26 -16.47 -10.32 -1.42
CA LEU A 26 -15.60 -10.12 -2.58
C LEU A 26 -14.87 -8.77 -2.55
N LYS A 27 -15.53 -7.69 -2.14
CA LYS A 27 -14.89 -6.37 -1.98
C LYS A 27 -13.85 -6.35 -0.85
N ASN A 28 -14.08 -7.09 0.22
CA ASN A 28 -13.14 -7.18 1.34
C ASN A 28 -12.03 -8.21 1.12
N SER A 29 -12.24 -9.19 0.22
CA SER A 29 -11.26 -10.22 -0.12
C SER A 29 -10.34 -9.80 -1.26
N THR A 30 -10.74 -8.86 -2.12
CA THR A 30 -9.80 -8.20 -3.03
C THR A 30 -8.77 -7.47 -2.17
N PRO A 31 -7.48 -7.88 -2.19
CA PRO A 31 -6.45 -7.06 -1.60
C PRO A 31 -6.34 -5.84 -2.51
N THR A 32 -7.11 -4.79 -2.22
CA THR A 32 -6.67 -3.45 -2.61
C THR A 32 -5.24 -3.36 -2.07
N PRO A 33 -4.22 -3.06 -2.89
CA PRO A 33 -2.89 -2.82 -2.37
C PRO A 33 -3.06 -1.81 -1.24
N LYS A 34 -2.95 -2.27 0.01
CA LYS A 34 -2.93 -1.36 1.14
C LYS A 34 -1.73 -0.49 0.80
N ARG A 35 -1.97 0.79 0.47
CA ARG A 35 -0.90 1.73 0.14
C ARG A 35 0.12 1.58 1.26
N ILE A 36 1.29 1.04 0.94
CA ILE A 36 2.36 0.85 1.91
C ILE A 36 2.87 2.25 2.18
N THR A 37 2.19 2.97 3.06
CA THR A 37 2.67 4.25 3.54
C THR A 37 3.76 3.95 4.53
N SER A 38 4.96 4.44 4.27
CA SER A 38 5.97 4.53 5.31
C SER A 38 5.40 5.28 6.51
N SER A 39 5.88 4.93 7.70
CA SER A 39 5.55 5.70 8.90
C SER A 39 5.86 7.19 8.69
N PRO A 40 5.00 8.13 9.12
CA PRO A 40 5.30 9.55 9.08
C PRO A 40 6.66 9.89 9.70
N VAL A 41 7.08 9.14 10.73
CA VAL A 41 8.40 9.24 11.35
C VAL A 41 9.51 8.87 10.36
N ALA A 42 9.37 7.74 9.65
CA ALA A 42 10.36 7.31 8.67
C ALA A 42 10.50 8.31 7.51
N HIS A 43 9.38 8.91 7.07
CA HIS A 43 9.41 9.96 6.05
C HIS A 43 10.13 11.22 6.56
N ALA A 44 9.84 11.66 7.79
CA ALA A 44 10.51 12.82 8.39
C ALA A 44 12.02 12.59 8.60
N VAL A 45 12.42 11.38 9.02
CA VAL A 45 13.83 11.00 9.19
C VAL A 45 14.55 11.01 7.85
N MET A 46 13.97 10.39 6.81
CA MET A 46 14.56 10.36 5.47
C MET A 46 14.68 11.77 4.88
N TRP A 47 13.64 12.59 5.03
CA TRP A 47 13.65 13.97 4.57
C TRP A 47 14.72 14.81 5.29
N ARG A 48 14.85 14.69 6.61
CA ARG A 48 15.88 15.37 7.41
C ARG A 48 17.29 14.93 7.01
N LEU A 49 17.51 13.63 6.80
CA LEU A 49 18.80 13.09 6.37
C LEU A 49 19.19 13.61 4.98
N SER A 50 18.24 13.60 4.04
CA SER A 50 18.45 14.13 2.69
C SER A 50 18.75 15.64 2.72
N ALA A 51 18.02 16.42 3.50
CA ALA A 51 18.27 17.85 3.69
C ALA A 51 19.66 18.13 4.29
N ASN A 52 20.09 17.31 5.27
CA ASN A 52 21.44 17.41 5.84
C ASN A 52 22.53 17.08 4.82
N LEU A 53 22.33 16.10 3.92
CA LEU A 53 23.29 15.77 2.87
C LEU A 53 23.39 16.88 1.81
N MET A 54 22.27 17.53 1.47
CA MET A 54 22.24 18.66 0.53
C MET A 54 22.86 19.91 1.15
N SER A 55 22.67 20.15 2.45
CA SER A 55 23.23 21.29 3.17
C SER A 55 24.71 21.11 3.52
N ASN A 56 25.13 19.88 3.84
CA ASN A 56 26.48 19.55 4.33
C ASN A 56 27.16 18.57 3.37
N GLY A 57 27.17 18.87 2.07
CA GLY A 57 27.76 18.03 1.01
C GLY A 57 29.22 17.56 1.26
N PRO A 58 29.95 17.03 0.26
CA PRO A 58 31.15 16.18 0.42
C PRO A 58 32.29 16.68 1.34
N ALA A 59 32.27 17.94 1.77
CA ALA A 59 33.11 18.49 2.84
C ALA A 59 33.09 17.66 4.15
N THR A 60 31.94 17.10 4.54
CA THR A 60 31.82 16.32 5.80
C THR A 60 32.43 14.91 5.68
N LEU A 61 32.36 14.31 4.48
CA LEU A 61 32.93 12.99 4.18
C LEU A 61 34.45 13.04 3.95
N ALA A 62 34.99 14.20 3.54
CA ALA A 62 36.42 14.44 3.42
C ALA A 62 37.13 14.66 4.77
N LEU A 63 36.45 15.30 5.75
CA LEU A 63 37.01 15.55 7.09
C LEU A 63 37.13 14.28 7.94
N VAL A 64 36.28 13.27 7.71
CA VAL A 64 36.29 11.99 8.46
C VAL A 64 37.25 10.95 7.86
N ARG A 65 37.95 11.29 6.76
CA ARG A 65 38.96 10.43 6.10
C ARG A 65 40.39 10.99 6.23
N VAL A 66 40.76 11.50 7.41
CA VAL A 66 42.16 11.78 7.82
C VAL A 66 42.49 10.91 9.03
#